data_AF-A0A960V4L1-F1
#
_entry.id   AF-A0A960V4L1-F1
#
_cell.length_a   1.000
_cell.length_b   1.000
_cell.length_c   1.000
_cell.angle_alpha   90.00
_cell.angle_beta   90.00
_cell.angle_gamma   90.00
#
_symmetry.space_group_name_H-M   'P 1'
#
loop_
_entity.id
_entity.type
_entity.pdbx_description
1 polymer ?
#
loop_
_entity_poly.entity_id
_entity_poly.type
_entity_poly.pdbx_seq_one_letter_code
_entity_poly.pdbx_strand_id
1 'polypeptide(L)'
;MKWNCKQAGRAVIGGLVVWALPFGISLVFYDQTSTLLIDIFAFKTLMMIVSALVGLTLLARQIPAMSPPYKSKATLLTLIWLLINWLLDFVILLPLAGMNSRDYFLSTGLRYLQMPLSGFFMGLALDRLVNRKHSGPLKDNQL
;
A
#
# COMPACT_ATOMS: atom_id res chain seq x y z
N MET A 1 4.16 -18.64 -10.20
CA MET A 1 3.79 -17.23 -10.48
C MET A 1 4.99 -16.54 -11.11
N LYS A 2 4.98 -16.20 -12.40
CA LYS A 2 6.12 -15.55 -13.07
C LYS A 2 5.86 -14.05 -13.18
N TRP A 3 6.68 -13.25 -12.51
CA TRP A 3 6.76 -11.80 -12.72
C TRP A 3 7.88 -11.52 -13.73
N ASN A 4 7.69 -10.53 -14.59
CA ASN A 4 8.79 -10.03 -15.41
C ASN A 4 9.60 -8.97 -14.63
N CYS A 5 10.84 -8.70 -15.07
CA CYS A 5 11.72 -7.72 -14.41
C CYS A 5 11.10 -6.32 -14.31
N LYS A 6 10.29 -5.93 -15.31
CA LYS A 6 9.57 -4.65 -15.33
C LYS A 6 8.52 -4.56 -14.22
N GLN A 7 7.78 -5.64 -13.96
CA GLN A 7 6.78 -5.71 -12.88
C GLN A 7 7.46 -5.72 -11.51
N ALA A 8 8.56 -6.47 -11.35
CA ALA A 8 9.33 -6.47 -10.11
C ALA A 8 9.88 -5.06 -9.79
N GLY A 9 10.47 -4.38 -10.78
CA GLY A 9 10.94 -3.00 -10.61
C GLY A 9 9.81 -2.04 -10.24
N ARG A 10 8.65 -2.12 -10.91
CA ARG A 10 7.47 -1.31 -10.58
C ARG A 10 6.94 -1.56 -9.17
N ALA A 11 7.02 -2.79 -8.69
CA ALA A 11 6.62 -3.12 -7.32
C ALA A 11 7.54 -2.49 -6.29
N VAL A 12 8.86 -2.60 -6.47
CA VAL A 12 9.83 -1.96 -5.57
C VAL A 12 9.65 -0.44 -5.58
N ILE A 13 9.59 0.17 -6.76
CA ILE A 13 9.34 1.61 -6.90
C ILE A 13 8.01 2.01 -6.24
N GLY A 14 6.96 1.21 -6.42
CA GLY A 14 5.67 1.45 -5.75
C GLY A 14 5.80 1.49 -4.23
N GLY A 15 6.50 0.51 -3.64
CA GLY A 15 6.71 0.46 -2.20
C GLY A 15 7.51 1.67 -1.69
N LEU A 16 8.56 2.05 -2.41
CA LEU A 16 9.37 3.24 -2.10
C LEU A 16 8.54 4.52 -2.18
N VAL A 17 7.71 4.68 -3.23
CA VAL A 17 6.87 5.88 -3.41
C VAL A 17 5.80 6.00 -2.33
N VAL A 18 5.15 4.88 -1.95
CA VAL A 18 4.11 4.88 -0.91
C VAL A 18 4.69 5.25 0.47
N TRP A 19 5.97 5.01 0.69
CA TRP A 19 6.68 5.44 1.90
C TRP A 19 7.20 6.88 1.80
N ALA A 20 7.94 7.17 0.73
CA ALA A 20 8.68 8.42 0.56
C ALA A 20 7.78 9.64 0.40
N LEU A 21 6.61 9.50 -0.24
CA LEU A 21 5.69 10.63 -0.39
C LEU A 21 5.10 11.09 0.95
N PRO A 22 4.46 10.23 1.77
CA PRO A 22 4.05 10.62 3.12
C PRO A 22 5.21 11.15 3.96
N PHE A 23 6.38 10.49 3.94
CA PHE A 23 7.55 10.95 4.68
C PHE A 23 8.01 12.35 4.25
N GLY A 24 8.13 12.61 2.94
CA GLY A 24 8.52 13.92 2.44
C GLY A 24 7.51 15.02 2.78
N ILE A 25 6.22 14.72 2.69
CA ILE A 25 5.14 15.65 3.09
C ILE A 25 5.19 15.90 4.60
N SER A 26 5.56 14.88 5.38
CA SER A 26 5.59 14.98 6.83
C SER A 26 6.59 16.02 7.34
N LEU A 27 7.70 16.24 6.61
CA LEU A 27 8.74 17.20 6.98
C LEU A 27 8.22 18.65 7.07
N VAL A 28 7.18 19.00 6.32
CA VAL A 28 6.58 20.36 6.34
C VAL A 28 5.87 20.64 7.67
N PHE A 29 5.55 19.61 8.44
CA PHE A 29 4.87 19.74 9.74
C PHE A 29 5.84 19.83 10.93
N TYR A 30 7.14 19.91 10.69
CA TYR A 30 8.16 20.09 11.73
C TYR A 30 8.83 21.45 11.62
N ASP A 31 9.15 22.05 12.76
CA ASP A 31 9.93 23.29 12.83
C ASP A 31 11.45 23.01 12.81
N GLN A 32 12.26 24.08 12.92
CA GLN A 32 13.72 23.97 12.98
C GLN A 32 14.24 23.27 14.26
N THR A 33 13.41 23.14 15.29
CA THR A 33 13.72 22.45 16.55
C THR A 33 13.27 20.99 16.54
N SER A 34 12.74 20.49 15.42
CA SER A 34 12.12 19.16 15.28
C SER A 34 10.86 18.98 16.13
N THR A 35 10.19 20.07 16.49
CA THR A 35 8.90 20.06 17.16
C THR A 35 7.78 19.98 16.13
N LEU A 36 6.78 19.11 16.39
CA LEU A 36 5.62 18.96 15.53
C LEU A 36 4.69 20.18 15.65
N LEU A 37 4.34 20.78 14.53
CA LEU A 37 3.55 22.02 14.45
C LEU A 37 2.04 21.82 14.67
N ILE A 38 1.56 20.57 14.59
CA ILE A 38 0.16 20.19 14.73
C ILE A 38 0.00 19.07 15.74
N ASP A 39 -1.23 18.78 16.16
CA ASP A 39 -1.53 17.63 17.00
C ASP A 39 -1.03 16.31 16.39
N ILE A 40 -0.48 15.42 17.24
CA ILE A 40 0.13 14.16 16.82
C ILE A 40 -0.88 13.19 16.20
N PHE A 41 -2.13 13.19 16.67
CA PHE A 41 -3.18 12.33 16.11
C PHE A 41 -3.66 12.86 14.77
N ALA A 42 -3.81 14.18 14.64
CA ALA A 42 -4.11 14.84 13.37
C ALA A 42 -3.01 14.57 12.33
N PHE A 43 -1.74 14.70 12.71
CA PHE A 43 -0.59 14.40 11.86
C PHE A 43 -0.60 12.95 11.37
N LYS A 44 -0.72 11.97 12.29
CA LYS A 44 -0.75 10.53 11.93
C LYS A 44 -1.92 10.19 11.01
N THR A 45 -3.08 10.81 11.25
CA THR A 45 -4.27 10.62 10.40
C THR A 45 -4.05 11.18 9.00
N LEU A 46 -3.49 12.38 8.89
CA LEU A 46 -3.15 12.98 7.60
C LEU A 46 -2.15 12.11 6.82
N MET A 47 -1.09 11.64 7.47
CA MET A 47 -0.10 10.76 6.82
C MET A 47 -0.72 9.46 6.34
N MET A 48 -1.67 8.90 7.10
CA MET A 48 -2.42 7.71 6.68
C MET A 48 -3.27 7.98 5.45
N ILE A 49 -3.98 9.12 5.39
CA ILE A 49 -4.81 9.50 4.24
C ILE A 49 -3.94 9.68 2.99
N VAL A 50 -2.81 10.39 3.10
CA VAL A 50 -1.86 10.58 2.00
C VAL A 50 -1.34 9.23 1.51
N SER A 51 -0.90 8.36 2.43
CA SER A 51 -0.39 7.02 2.10
C SER A 51 -1.47 6.17 1.41
N ALA A 52 -2.70 6.18 1.90
CA ALA A 52 -3.82 5.47 1.31
C ALA A 52 -4.14 5.97 -0.10
N LEU A 53 -4.18 7.29 -0.31
CA LEU A 53 -4.44 7.89 -1.61
C LEU A 53 -3.37 7.49 -2.64
N VAL A 54 -2.09 7.62 -2.28
CA VAL A 54 -0.97 7.22 -3.13
C VAL A 54 -1.01 5.72 -3.42
N GLY A 55 -1.15 4.90 -2.38
CA GLY A 55 -1.18 3.44 -2.48
C GLY A 55 -2.32 2.94 -3.36
N LEU A 56 -3.55 3.38 -3.10
CA LEU A 56 -4.72 2.97 -3.89
C LEU A 56 -4.64 3.45 -5.35
N THR A 57 -4.11 4.66 -5.59
CA THR A 57 -3.89 5.16 -6.96
C THR A 57 -2.89 4.28 -7.72
N LEU A 58 -1.79 3.88 -7.06
CA LEU A 58 -0.81 2.99 -7.65
C LEU A 58 -1.38 1.59 -7.90
N LEU A 59 -2.15 1.04 -6.97
CA LEU A 59 -2.81 -0.27 -7.14
C LEU A 59 -3.80 -0.25 -8.31
N ALA A 60 -4.62 0.80 -8.41
CA ALA A 60 -5.56 1.00 -9.52
C ALA A 60 -4.88 1.03 -10.89
N ARG A 61 -3.63 1.50 -10.95
CA ARG A 61 -2.83 1.52 -12.19
C ARG A 61 -2.05 0.23 -12.44
N GLN A 62 -1.54 -0.41 -11.38
CA GLN A 62 -0.61 -1.53 -11.52
C GLN A 62 -1.31 -2.88 -11.64
N ILE A 63 -2.38 -3.13 -10.88
CA ILE A 63 -3.07 -4.42 -10.87
C ILE A 63 -3.68 -4.75 -12.25
N PRO A 64 -4.40 -3.83 -12.94
CA PRO A 64 -4.97 -4.15 -14.25
C PRO A 64 -3.92 -4.44 -15.33
N ALA A 65 -2.70 -3.95 -15.17
CA ALA A 65 -1.58 -4.21 -16.09
C ALA A 65 -0.94 -5.60 -15.90
N MET A 66 -1.41 -6.38 -14.91
CA MET A 66 -0.97 -7.75 -14.68
C MET A 66 -1.85 -8.73 -15.46
N SER A 67 -1.37 -9.95 -15.66
CA SER A 67 -2.23 -11.07 -16.09
C SER A 67 -2.94 -11.71 -14.89
N PRO A 68 -4.11 -12.35 -15.07
CA PRO A 68 -4.73 -13.17 -14.03
C PRO A 68 -3.79 -14.28 -13.49
N PRO A 69 -4.02 -14.82 -12.27
CA PRO A 69 -5.01 -14.36 -11.29
C PRO A 69 -4.57 -13.07 -10.59
N TYR A 70 -5.46 -12.09 -10.51
CA TYR A 70 -5.19 -10.76 -9.96
C TYR A 70 -5.08 -10.78 -8.44
N LYS A 71 -5.94 -11.52 -7.73
CA LYS A 71 -5.91 -11.63 -6.26
C LYS A 71 -4.52 -11.97 -5.74
N SER A 72 -3.96 -13.10 -6.18
CA SER A 72 -2.65 -13.56 -5.66
C SER A 72 -1.51 -12.60 -6.00
N LYS A 73 -1.52 -12.00 -7.20
CA LYS A 73 -0.47 -11.05 -7.61
C LYS A 73 -0.59 -9.70 -6.89
N ALA A 74 -1.81 -9.20 -6.70
CA ALA A 74 -2.07 -7.98 -5.96
C ALA A 74 -1.72 -8.12 -4.48
N THR A 75 -2.06 -9.25 -3.85
CA THR A 75 -1.65 -9.55 -2.47
C THR A 75 -0.12 -9.63 -2.36
N LEU A 76 0.57 -10.31 -3.29
CA LEU A 76 2.04 -10.33 -3.26
C LEU A 76 2.62 -8.92 -3.42
N LEU A 77 2.10 -8.12 -4.37
CA LEU A 77 2.55 -6.75 -4.61
C LEU A 77 2.49 -5.92 -3.32
N THR A 78 1.36 -5.95 -2.62
CA THR A 78 1.20 -5.15 -1.40
C THR A 78 1.92 -5.72 -0.18
N LEU A 79 2.18 -7.04 -0.14
CA LEU A 79 3.11 -7.61 0.84
C LEU A 79 4.54 -7.12 0.63
N ILE A 80 4.99 -7.01 -0.62
CA ILE A 80 6.30 -6.41 -0.93
C ILE A 80 6.34 -4.96 -0.44
N TRP A 81 5.29 -4.18 -0.66
CA TRP A 81 5.21 -2.80 -0.17
C TRP A 81 5.24 -2.71 1.34
N LEU A 82 4.51 -3.58 2.04
CA LEU A 82 4.54 -3.68 3.50
C LEU A 82 5.96 -3.91 4.02
N LEU A 83 6.68 -4.88 3.45
CA LEU A 83 8.05 -5.19 3.86
C LEU A 83 9.00 -4.03 3.60
N ILE A 84 8.86 -3.34 2.46
CA ILE A 84 9.66 -2.15 2.14
C ILE A 84 9.38 -1.03 3.14
N ASN A 85 8.10 -0.78 3.47
CA ASN A 85 7.71 0.30 4.38
C ASN A 85 8.22 0.02 5.81
N TRP A 86 8.05 -1.21 6.30
CA TRP A 86 8.65 -1.60 7.58
C TRP A 86 10.17 -1.47 7.56
N LEU A 87 10.84 -1.96 6.51
CA LEU A 87 12.29 -1.85 6.42
C LEU A 87 12.76 -0.38 6.48
N LEU A 88 12.13 0.50 5.70
CA LEU A 88 12.47 1.93 5.70
C LEU A 88 12.16 2.59 7.04
N ASP A 89 11.08 2.20 7.71
CA ASP A 89 10.80 2.70 9.04
C ASP A 89 11.86 2.27 10.04
N PHE A 90 12.27 1.01 10.04
CA PHE A 90 13.31 0.52 10.95
C PHE A 90 14.67 1.15 10.69
N VAL A 91 14.99 1.46 9.43
CA VAL A 91 16.28 2.05 9.04
C VAL A 91 16.32 3.56 9.22
N ILE A 92 15.18 4.24 9.01
CA ILE A 92 15.13 5.71 8.92
C ILE A 92 14.20 6.30 9.98
N LEU A 93 12.91 5.95 9.96
CA LEU A 93 11.90 6.62 10.77
C LEU A 93 12.08 6.37 12.27
N LEU A 94 12.34 5.12 12.65
CA LEU A 94 12.43 4.68 14.04
C LEU A 94 13.65 5.29 14.76
N PRO A 95 14.87 5.30 14.17
CA PRO A 95 15.99 6.05 14.73
C PRO A 95 15.71 7.55 14.82
N LEU A 96 15.09 8.14 13.80
CA LEU A 96 14.79 9.57 13.75
C LEU A 96 13.76 9.98 14.81
N ALA A 97 12.76 9.14 15.06
CA ALA A 97 11.71 9.39 16.05
C ALA A 97 12.14 9.11 17.49
N GLY A 98 13.32 8.49 17.71
CA GLY A 98 13.77 8.09 19.05
C GLY A 98 12.84 7.07 19.74
N MET A 99 12.05 6.34 18.96
CA MET A 99 11.04 5.40 19.48
C MET A 99 11.60 3.98 19.60
N ASN A 100 11.11 3.22 20.58
CA ASN A 100 11.39 1.77 20.62
C ASN A 100 10.50 0.99 19.61
N SER A 101 10.89 -0.25 19.32
CA SER A 101 10.21 -1.11 18.34
C SER A 101 8.77 -1.45 18.72
N ARG A 102 8.46 -1.60 20.01
CA ARG A 102 7.11 -1.91 20.49
C ARG A 102 6.15 -0.75 20.25
N ASP A 103 6.56 0.45 20.65
CA ASP A 103 5.77 1.67 20.48
C ASP A 103 5.58 2.01 19.01
N TYR A 104 6.61 1.77 18.19
CA TYR A 104 6.50 1.84 16.73
C TYR A 104 5.44 0.88 16.19
N PHE A 105 5.49 -0.40 16.53
CA PHE A 105 4.54 -1.38 15.99
C PHE A 105 3.09 -1.06 16.35
N LEU A 106 2.83 -0.70 17.61
CA LEU A 106 1.48 -0.41 18.08
C LEU A 106 0.92 0.90 17.51
N SER A 107 1.78 1.90 17.31
CA SER A 107 1.32 3.22 16.88
C SER A 107 1.37 3.44 15.37
N THR A 108 2.27 2.76 14.65
CA THR A 108 2.51 2.94 13.20
C THR A 108 2.56 1.62 12.45
N GLY A 109 3.37 0.65 12.89
CA GLY A 109 3.64 -0.58 12.14
C GLY A 109 2.39 -1.38 11.77
N LEU A 110 1.44 -1.54 12.69
CA LEU A 110 0.17 -2.24 12.45
C LEU A 110 -0.74 -1.53 11.44
N ARG A 111 -0.62 -0.21 11.29
CA ARG A 111 -1.44 0.56 10.34
C ARG A 111 -1.13 0.18 8.89
N TYR A 112 0.07 -0.31 8.61
CA TYR A 112 0.45 -0.79 7.27
C TYR A 112 -0.23 -2.10 6.87
N LEU A 113 -0.85 -2.85 7.79
CA LEU A 113 -1.61 -4.05 7.45
C LEU A 113 -2.80 -3.75 6.53
N GLN A 114 -3.22 -2.49 6.39
CA GLN A 114 -4.17 -2.10 5.36
C GLN A 114 -3.67 -2.41 3.94
N MET A 115 -2.35 -2.36 3.68
CA MET A 115 -1.78 -2.61 2.35
C MET A 115 -2.10 -4.00 1.80
N PRO A 116 -1.77 -5.12 2.49
CA PRO A 116 -2.12 -6.46 2.02
C PRO A 116 -3.63 -6.65 1.84
N LEU A 117 -4.45 -6.05 2.71
CA LEU A 117 -5.91 -6.08 2.60
C LEU A 117 -6.39 -5.36 1.34
N SER A 118 -5.90 -4.14 1.06
CA SER A 118 -6.26 -3.39 -0.15
C SER A 118 -5.90 -4.16 -1.42
N GLY A 119 -4.69 -4.74 -1.48
CA GLY A 119 -4.27 -5.57 -2.62
C GLY A 119 -5.15 -6.80 -2.79
N PHE A 120 -5.44 -7.51 -1.70
CA PHE A 120 -6.31 -8.70 -1.72
C PHE A 120 -7.70 -8.39 -2.27
N PHE A 121 -8.39 -7.39 -1.70
CA PHE A 121 -9.77 -7.08 -2.10
C PHE A 121 -9.85 -6.50 -3.51
N MET A 122 -8.90 -5.65 -3.90
CA MET A 122 -8.87 -5.10 -5.26
C MET A 122 -8.60 -6.19 -6.31
N GLY A 123 -7.66 -7.09 -6.04
CA GLY A 123 -7.39 -8.24 -6.92
C GLY A 123 -8.57 -9.22 -6.99
N LEU A 124 -9.24 -9.48 -5.86
CA LEU A 124 -10.45 -10.31 -5.81
C LEU A 124 -11.59 -9.70 -6.62
N ALA A 125 -11.79 -8.39 -6.54
CA ALA A 125 -12.80 -7.68 -7.32
C ALA A 125 -12.54 -7.83 -8.83
N LEU A 126 -11.29 -7.66 -9.26
CA LEU A 126 -10.93 -7.76 -10.68
C LEU A 126 -11.04 -9.21 -11.21
N ASP A 127 -10.62 -10.21 -10.43
CA ASP A 127 -10.83 -11.63 -10.77
C ASP A 127 -12.33 -11.92 -10.99
N ARG A 128 -13.20 -11.43 -10.09
CA ARG A 128 -14.66 -11.60 -10.23
C ARG A 128 -15.22 -10.91 -11.47
N LEU A 129 -14.75 -9.70 -11.80
CA LEU A 129 -15.18 -8.97 -12.99
C LEU A 129 -14.78 -9.71 -14.27
N VAL A 130 -13.55 -10.23 -14.34
CA VAL A 130 -13.07 -10.97 -15.51
C VAL A 130 -13.82 -12.30 -15.66
N ASN A 131 -14.05 -13.04 -14.58
CA ASN A 131 -14.79 -14.30 -14.62
C ASN A 131 -16.25 -14.10 -15.06
N ARG A 132 -16.92 -13.03 -14.60
CA ARG A 132 -18.28 -12.69 -15.05
C ARG A 132 -18.33 -12.41 -16.56
N LYS A 133 -17.37 -11.65 -17.08
CA LYS A 133 -17.31 -11.32 -18.52
C LYS A 133 -17.12 -12.57 -19.39
N HIS A 134 -16.35 -13.56 -18.93
CA HIS A 134 -16.16 -14.83 -19.65
C HIS A 134 -17.37 -15.77 -19.55
N SER A 135 -18.25 -15.59 -18.55
CA SER A 135 -19.40 -16.49 -18.34
C SER A 135 -20.60 -16.18 -19.26
N GLY A 136 -20.55 -15.08 -20.05
CA GLY A 136 -21.69 -14.61 -20.86
C GLY A 136 -22.90 -14.21 -20.02
N PRO A 137 -23.94 -13.56 -20.60
CA PRO A 137 -25.25 -13.56 -19.93
C PRO A 137 -25.65 -15.02 -19.70
N LEU A 138 -26.10 -15.34 -18.49
CA LEU A 138 -26.75 -16.61 -18.21
C LEU A 138 -27.75 -16.85 -19.35
N LYS A 139 -27.66 -18.00 -20.03
CA LYS A 139 -28.70 -18.41 -20.96
C LYS A 139 -29.97 -18.56 -20.13
N ASP A 140 -30.77 -17.51 -20.08
CA ASP A 140 -32.18 -17.55 -19.73
C ASP A 140 -32.85 -18.43 -20.77
N ASN A 141 -32.80 -19.76 -20.57
CA ASN A 141 -33.55 -20.77 -21.34
C ASN A 141 -33.50 -22.11 -20.59
N GLN A 142 -34.04 -22.09 -19.37
CA GLN A 142 -34.47 -23.27 -18.62
C GLN A 142 -35.82 -22.95 -17.97
N LEU A 143 -36.84 -22.66 -18.78
CA LEU A 143 -38.26 -22.73 -18.45
C LEU A 143 -39.02 -23.25 -19.66
#